data_AF-A0A661PYH7-F1
#
_entry.id   AF-A0A661PYH7-F1
#
_cell.length_a   1.000
_cell.length_b   1.000
_cell.length_c   1.000
_cell.angle_alpha   90.00
_cell.angle_beta   90.00
_cell.angle_gamma   90.00
#
_symmetry.space_group_name_H-M   'P 1'
#
loop_
_entity.id
_entity.type
_entity.pdbx_description
1 polymer ?
#
loop_
_entity_poly.entity_id
_entity_poly.type
_entity_poly.pdbx_seq_one_letter_code
_entity_poly.pdbx_strand_id
1 'polypeptide(L)'
;RRLTDLHPDIETLIFDQSLNYTTGYFENREKPIIFAMSRLDKIKNISGLVEWYGMNRQLQSLANLFLVAGFVDESLSKDDEEIQQIRKIHTLIDTYNLEGKIRWVEKQSYKNFNGELYRYIADKRGIFVQPALFEAFGLTVIEAMISGLPIFATKNGGPLEIIEHGVSGFHIDPDRGQEAAATIYNFLKKCQSEPEYWEKISQGAIKRVEERYTWKLYASRLMTLSRIYGFWKYVSNLERDETRRYLEMFYGLMYKPLVQNIGHSSVLAAEFQNDCHAKTPPLPAR
;
A
#
# COMPACT_ATOMS: atom_id res chain seq x y z
N ARG A 1 14.65 -16.04 -2.14
CA ARG A 1 15.95 -15.79 -2.82
C ARG A 1 16.11 -14.28 -2.99
N ARG A 2 17.28 -13.72 -2.64
CA ARG A 2 17.58 -12.29 -2.86
C ARG A 2 17.85 -12.01 -4.33
N LEU A 3 17.43 -10.84 -4.81
CA LEU A 3 17.67 -10.36 -6.18
C LEU A 3 18.76 -9.29 -6.15
N THR A 4 19.99 -9.70 -5.84
CA THR A 4 21.14 -8.79 -5.63
C THR A 4 21.49 -7.95 -6.86
N ASP A 5 21.16 -8.43 -8.05
CA ASP A 5 21.39 -7.70 -9.31
C ASP A 5 20.57 -6.40 -9.38
N LEU A 6 19.51 -6.26 -8.57
CA LEU A 6 18.68 -5.05 -8.48
C LEU A 6 19.20 -4.04 -7.45
N HIS A 7 20.23 -4.37 -6.66
CA HIS A 7 20.73 -3.48 -5.60
C HIS A 7 21.30 -2.16 -6.14
N PRO A 8 22.07 -2.12 -7.24
CA PRO A 8 22.52 -0.85 -7.82
C PRO A 8 21.36 0.07 -8.23
N ASP A 9 20.30 -0.50 -8.81
CA ASP A 9 19.11 0.26 -9.21
C ASP A 9 18.34 0.79 -7.99
N ILE A 10 18.23 -0.03 -6.93
CA ILE A 10 17.62 0.39 -5.66
C ILE A 10 18.43 1.51 -5.00
N GLU A 11 19.76 1.41 -4.99
CA GLU A 11 20.63 2.45 -4.45
C GLU A 11 20.52 3.75 -5.24
N THR A 12 20.47 3.64 -6.56
CA THR A 12 20.22 4.80 -7.45
C THR A 12 18.87 5.44 -7.11
N LEU A 13 17.81 4.64 -6.99
CA LEU A 13 16.47 5.13 -6.65
C LEU A 13 16.44 5.90 -5.32
N ILE A 14 17.09 5.37 -4.29
CA ILE A 14 17.05 5.93 -2.93
C ILE A 14 18.01 7.11 -2.75
N PHE A 15 19.21 7.05 -3.34
CA PHE A 15 20.31 7.95 -2.97
C PHE A 15 20.79 8.89 -4.10
N ASP A 16 20.41 8.67 -5.36
CA ASP A 16 20.85 9.49 -6.50
C ASP A 16 19.95 10.71 -6.71
N GLN A 17 20.53 11.91 -6.64
CA GLN A 17 19.80 13.17 -6.80
C GLN A 17 19.52 13.54 -8.26
N SER A 18 20.11 12.85 -9.24
CA SER A 18 19.98 13.19 -10.65
C SER A 18 18.64 12.75 -11.29
N LEU A 19 17.82 11.99 -10.56
CA LEU A 19 16.57 11.43 -11.08
C LEU A 19 15.45 12.48 -11.12
N ASN A 20 14.91 12.68 -12.31
CA ASN A 20 13.86 13.66 -12.64
C ASN A 20 12.44 13.26 -12.17
N TYR A 21 12.24 12.03 -11.72
CA TYR A 21 10.97 11.52 -11.15
C TYR A 21 11.06 11.38 -9.62
N THR A 22 11.87 12.20 -8.97
CA THR A 22 12.10 12.17 -7.52
C THR A 22 12.22 13.57 -6.95
N THR A 23 11.96 13.73 -5.66
CA THR A 23 12.25 14.95 -4.90
C THR A 23 12.87 14.62 -3.54
N GLY A 24 13.69 15.53 -3.04
CA GLY A 24 14.48 15.36 -1.82
C GLY A 24 15.64 14.35 -1.94
N TYR A 25 16.43 14.27 -0.87
CA TYR A 25 17.59 13.41 -0.74
C TYR A 25 17.89 13.09 0.73
N PHE A 26 18.79 12.15 0.98
CA PHE A 26 19.32 11.86 2.32
C PHE A 26 20.72 12.43 2.48
N GLU A 27 20.87 13.39 3.40
CA GLU A 27 22.16 13.95 3.79
C GLU A 27 22.98 12.91 4.57
N ASN A 28 22.33 12.19 5.50
CA ASN A 28 22.93 11.07 6.23
C ASN A 28 22.31 9.75 5.78
N ARG A 29 23.05 8.97 4.98
CA ARG A 29 22.61 7.69 4.40
C ARG A 29 22.64 6.51 5.38
N GLU A 30 23.31 6.66 6.52
CA GLU A 30 23.46 5.60 7.54
C GLU A 30 22.26 5.50 8.48
N LYS A 31 21.38 6.51 8.49
CA LYS A 31 20.16 6.48 9.30
C LYS A 31 19.20 5.40 8.80
N PRO A 32 18.48 4.71 9.71
CA PRO A 32 17.36 3.85 9.36
C PRO A 32 16.33 4.58 8.50
N ILE A 33 15.62 3.82 7.66
CA ILE A 33 14.62 4.35 6.73
C ILE A 33 13.21 4.05 7.26
N ILE A 34 12.39 5.09 7.39
CA ILE A 34 10.94 5.00 7.54
C ILE A 34 10.37 4.92 6.13
N PHE A 35 9.86 3.75 5.74
CA PHE A 35 9.38 3.50 4.39
C PHE A 35 7.85 3.49 4.32
N ALA A 36 7.28 4.18 3.34
CA ALA A 36 5.88 4.04 2.98
C ALA A 36 5.73 3.91 1.46
N MET A 37 4.85 2.99 1.04
CA MET A 37 4.53 2.79 -0.37
C MET A 37 3.03 2.57 -0.54
N SER A 38 2.38 3.43 -1.35
CA SER A 38 0.96 3.31 -1.70
C SER A 38 0.61 4.17 -2.92
N ARG A 39 -0.66 4.10 -3.35
CA ARG A 39 -1.23 5.17 -4.18
C ARG A 39 -1.26 6.48 -3.39
N LEU A 40 -1.35 7.60 -4.10
CA LEU A 40 -1.44 8.92 -3.50
C LEU A 40 -2.88 9.43 -3.59
N ASP A 41 -3.64 9.24 -2.51
CA ASP A 41 -5.01 9.73 -2.34
C ASP A 41 -5.20 10.17 -0.87
N LYS A 42 -6.30 10.87 -0.55
CA LYS A 42 -6.58 11.39 0.81
C LYS A 42 -6.73 10.27 1.82
N ILE A 43 -7.30 9.14 1.42
CA ILE A 43 -7.52 8.00 2.30
C ILE A 43 -6.18 7.36 2.68
N LYS A 44 -5.24 7.20 1.75
CA LYS A 44 -3.90 6.66 2.02
C LYS A 44 -3.06 7.57 2.90
N ASN A 45 -3.35 8.87 2.94
CA ASN A 45 -2.82 9.82 3.93
C ASN A 45 -1.28 9.86 4.02
N ILE A 46 -0.61 9.72 2.88
CA ILE A 46 0.86 9.87 2.81
C ILE A 46 1.28 11.28 3.24
N SER A 47 0.50 12.30 2.87
CA SER A 47 0.73 13.67 3.33
C SER A 47 0.67 13.81 4.85
N GLY A 48 -0.22 13.07 5.54
CA GLY A 48 -0.26 13.02 7.00
C GLY A 48 1.03 12.47 7.59
N LEU A 49 1.58 11.38 7.03
CA LEU A 49 2.88 10.86 7.49
C LEU A 49 4.02 11.87 7.36
N VAL A 50 4.06 12.63 6.26
CA VAL A 50 5.05 13.72 6.07
C VAL A 50 4.90 14.78 7.17
N GLU A 51 3.66 15.16 7.47
CA GLU A 51 3.36 16.11 8.54
C GLU A 51 3.78 15.60 9.92
N TRP A 52 3.47 14.35 10.26
CA TRP A 52 3.84 13.74 11.55
C TRP A 52 5.36 13.68 11.72
N TYR A 53 6.08 13.30 10.66
CA TYR A 53 7.53 13.30 10.62
C TYR A 53 8.09 14.73 10.73
N GLY A 54 7.48 15.70 10.04
CA GLY A 54 7.88 17.10 10.03
C GLY A 54 7.74 17.79 11.39
N MET A 55 6.70 17.46 12.15
CA MET A 55 6.49 17.98 13.51
C MET A 55 7.47 17.40 14.53
N ASN A 56 7.98 16.17 14.31
CA ASN A 56 8.82 15.49 15.29
C ASN A 56 10.32 15.59 14.96
N ARG A 57 10.98 16.61 15.51
CA ARG A 57 12.44 16.83 15.33
C ARG A 57 13.31 15.69 15.88
N GLN A 58 12.86 15.00 16.91
CA GLN A 58 13.59 13.86 17.48
C GLN A 58 13.52 12.64 16.55
N LEU A 59 12.40 12.44 15.85
CA LEU A 59 12.27 11.39 14.84
C LEU A 59 13.17 11.68 13.63
N GLN A 60 13.20 12.93 13.16
CA GLN A 60 14.09 13.38 12.07
C GLN A 60 15.59 13.20 12.37
N SER A 61 16.00 13.30 13.64
CA SER A 61 17.39 13.08 14.00
C SER A 61 17.77 11.60 13.98
N LEU A 62 16.81 10.69 14.17
CA LEU A 62 17.05 9.25 14.22
C LEU A 62 16.93 8.54 12.86
N ALA A 63 16.00 8.96 12.00
CA ALA A 63 15.69 8.23 10.77
C ALA A 63 15.41 9.16 9.59
N ASN A 64 15.49 8.62 8.38
CA ASN A 64 15.11 9.27 7.14
C ASN A 64 13.71 8.82 6.70
N LEU A 65 12.97 9.67 5.98
CA LEU A 65 11.65 9.33 5.44
C LEU A 65 11.74 9.00 3.93
N PHE A 66 11.38 7.78 3.55
CA PHE A 66 11.35 7.33 2.16
C PHE A 66 9.92 7.03 1.71
N LEU A 67 9.47 7.69 0.65
CA LEU A 67 8.12 7.56 0.12
C LEU A 67 8.14 7.08 -1.33
N VAL A 68 7.31 6.10 -1.64
CA VAL A 68 7.01 5.67 -3.03
C VAL A 68 5.51 5.82 -3.25
N ALA A 69 5.09 6.94 -3.85
CA ALA A 69 3.67 7.23 -4.04
C ALA A 69 3.42 8.24 -5.17
N GLY A 70 2.39 7.99 -5.98
CA GLY A 70 1.87 8.93 -6.97
C GLY A 70 2.92 9.45 -7.97
N PHE A 71 2.66 10.65 -8.51
CA PHE A 71 3.62 11.47 -9.23
C PHE A 71 4.24 12.52 -8.30
N VAL A 72 5.47 12.98 -8.58
CA VAL A 72 6.07 14.09 -7.82
C VAL A 72 5.70 15.45 -8.40
N ASP A 73 5.42 15.52 -9.71
CA ASP A 73 4.93 16.70 -10.39
C ASP A 73 3.41 16.61 -10.59
N GLU A 74 2.70 17.65 -10.15
CA GLU A 74 1.24 17.75 -10.31
C GLU A 74 0.80 17.80 -11.77
N SER A 75 1.65 18.29 -12.68
CA SER A 75 1.34 18.42 -14.11
C SER A 75 1.16 17.07 -14.80
N LEU A 76 1.69 15.99 -14.20
CA LEU A 76 1.62 14.63 -14.71
C LEU A 76 0.34 13.90 -14.28
N SER A 77 -0.37 14.40 -13.28
CA SER A 77 -1.62 13.79 -12.81
C SER A 77 -2.84 14.40 -13.49
N LYS A 78 -3.87 13.57 -13.70
CA LYS A 78 -5.20 13.98 -14.17
C LYS A 78 -6.26 13.84 -13.07
N ASP A 79 -5.83 13.40 -11.88
CA ASP A 79 -6.69 13.14 -10.75
C ASP A 79 -6.60 14.31 -9.75
N ASP A 80 -7.71 15.02 -9.55
CA ASP A 80 -7.75 16.21 -8.70
C ASP A 80 -7.36 15.91 -7.25
N GLU A 81 -7.63 14.69 -6.76
CA GLU A 81 -7.29 14.28 -5.41
C GLU A 81 -5.78 14.07 -5.27
N GLU A 82 -5.15 13.38 -6.22
CA GLU A 82 -3.70 13.20 -6.30
C GLU A 82 -2.99 14.56 -6.42
N ILE A 83 -3.44 15.46 -7.30
CA ILE A 83 -2.89 16.82 -7.46
C ILE A 83 -2.91 17.58 -6.12
N GLN A 84 -4.03 17.53 -5.38
CA GLN A 84 -4.13 18.16 -4.07
C GLN A 84 -3.15 17.57 -3.06
N GLN A 85 -2.94 16.24 -3.09
CA GLN A 85 -1.96 15.60 -2.21
C GLN A 85 -0.51 15.93 -2.59
N ILE A 86 -0.19 16.03 -3.88
CA ILE A 86 1.13 16.43 -4.38
C ILE A 86 1.49 17.83 -3.84
N ARG A 87 0.59 18.81 -4.04
CA ARG A 87 0.76 20.18 -3.52
C ARG A 87 0.96 20.21 -2.01
N LYS A 88 0.18 19.42 -1.29
CA LYS A 88 0.27 19.33 0.17
C LYS A 88 1.64 18.78 0.61
N ILE A 89 2.14 17.72 -0.03
CA ILE A 89 3.45 17.14 0.31
C ILE A 89 4.57 18.16 0.07
N HIS A 90 4.61 18.83 -1.09
CA HIS A 90 5.61 19.89 -1.36
C HIS A 90 5.56 21.00 -0.31
N THR A 91 4.36 21.50 0.00
CA THR A 91 4.17 22.52 1.04
C THR A 91 4.71 22.08 2.40
N LEU A 92 4.49 20.81 2.78
CA LEU A 92 4.97 20.26 4.05
C LEU A 92 6.49 20.10 4.07
N ILE A 93 7.10 19.70 2.95
CA ILE A 93 8.56 19.59 2.81
C ILE A 93 9.21 20.96 3.09
N ASP A 94 8.68 22.02 2.48
CA ASP A 94 9.16 23.39 2.67
C ASP A 94 8.90 23.87 4.11
N THR A 95 7.67 23.70 4.60
CA THR A 95 7.24 24.18 5.93
C THR A 95 8.09 23.60 7.05
N TYR A 96 8.43 22.31 6.97
CA TYR A 96 9.20 21.64 8.01
C TYR A 96 10.71 21.56 7.73
N ASN A 97 11.17 22.11 6.60
CA ASN A 97 12.54 22.05 6.11
C ASN A 97 13.06 20.60 6.10
N LEU A 98 12.41 19.76 5.29
CA LEU A 98 12.68 18.33 5.21
C LEU A 98 13.75 17.94 4.18
N GLU A 99 14.29 18.91 3.46
CA GLU A 99 15.45 18.70 2.59
C GLU A 99 16.59 17.99 3.34
N GLY A 100 17.23 17.04 2.67
CA GLY A 100 18.25 16.16 3.27
C GLY A 100 17.72 15.06 4.21
N LYS A 101 16.40 14.99 4.46
CA LYS A 101 15.79 14.03 5.40
C LYS A 101 14.64 13.23 4.79
N ILE A 102 14.16 13.63 3.62
CA ILE A 102 13.07 12.98 2.89
C ILE A 102 13.52 12.63 1.48
N ARG A 103 13.04 11.49 1.00
CA ARG A 103 13.16 11.07 -0.39
C ARG A 103 11.80 10.61 -0.85
N TRP A 104 11.22 11.29 -1.83
CA TRP A 104 9.95 10.93 -2.42
C TRP A 104 10.14 10.58 -3.89
N VAL A 105 9.69 9.38 -4.25
CA VAL A 105 9.83 8.77 -5.57
C VAL A 105 8.44 8.46 -6.12
N GLU A 106 8.29 8.60 -7.43
CA GLU A 106 7.07 8.19 -8.13
C GLU A 106 6.74 6.70 -7.98
N LYS A 107 5.48 6.35 -8.26
CA LYS A 107 4.96 4.98 -8.18
C LYS A 107 5.83 3.98 -8.95
N GLN A 108 6.06 2.81 -8.32
CA GLN A 108 6.85 1.72 -8.90
C GLN A 108 5.95 0.55 -9.32
N SER A 109 6.05 0.13 -10.59
CA SER A 109 5.17 -0.90 -11.18
C SER A 109 5.77 -2.30 -11.19
N TYR A 110 7.09 -2.44 -10.99
CA TYR A 110 7.79 -3.70 -11.15
C TYR A 110 7.79 -4.52 -9.86
N LYS A 111 6.97 -5.59 -9.81
CA LYS A 111 6.77 -6.41 -8.60
C LYS A 111 8.06 -7.00 -8.02
N ASN A 112 8.95 -7.52 -8.87
CA ASN A 112 10.22 -8.11 -8.41
C ASN A 112 11.13 -7.05 -7.77
N PHE A 113 11.17 -5.86 -8.37
CA PHE A 113 11.89 -4.71 -7.83
C PHE A 113 11.30 -4.28 -6.48
N ASN A 114 9.99 -4.09 -6.39
CA ASN A 114 9.32 -3.71 -5.14
C ASN A 114 9.54 -4.74 -4.03
N GLY A 115 9.49 -6.03 -4.36
CA GLY A 115 9.79 -7.10 -3.41
C GLY A 115 11.23 -7.03 -2.89
N GLU A 116 12.20 -6.75 -3.74
CA GLU A 116 13.59 -6.58 -3.31
C GLU A 116 13.81 -5.25 -2.57
N LEU A 117 13.09 -4.18 -2.92
CA LEU A 117 13.12 -2.90 -2.23
C LEU A 117 12.72 -3.05 -0.76
N TYR A 118 11.63 -3.77 -0.46
CA TYR A 118 11.25 -4.08 0.91
C TYR A 118 12.36 -4.79 1.69
N ARG A 119 13.00 -5.80 1.08
CA ARG A 119 14.11 -6.56 1.71
C ARG A 119 15.36 -5.73 1.88
N TYR A 120 15.69 -4.86 0.90
CA TYR A 120 16.82 -3.95 0.98
C TYR A 120 16.66 -2.98 2.17
N ILE A 121 15.46 -2.44 2.35
CA ILE A 121 15.14 -1.56 3.49
C ILE A 121 15.20 -2.34 4.82
N ALA A 122 14.78 -3.61 4.83
CA ALA A 122 14.89 -4.47 6.00
C ALA A 122 16.36 -4.73 6.40
N ASP A 123 17.25 -4.97 5.43
CA ASP A 123 18.69 -5.13 5.68
C ASP A 123 19.30 -3.87 6.33
N LYS A 124 18.81 -2.69 5.95
CA LYS A 124 19.19 -1.40 6.51
C LYS A 124 18.48 -1.07 7.84
N ARG A 125 17.82 -2.07 8.47
CA ARG A 125 17.06 -1.94 9.71
C ARG A 125 15.99 -0.85 9.67
N GLY A 126 15.41 -0.63 8.50
CA GLY A 126 14.27 0.27 8.31
C GLY A 126 12.97 -0.27 8.92
N ILE A 127 11.89 0.48 8.74
CA ILE A 127 10.53 0.13 9.15
C ILE A 127 9.55 0.46 8.05
N PHE A 128 8.36 -0.15 8.07
CA PHE A 128 7.28 0.21 7.16
C PHE A 128 6.15 0.93 7.90
N VAL A 129 5.65 2.02 7.33
CA VAL A 129 4.53 2.80 7.88
C VAL A 129 3.39 2.86 6.88
N GLN A 130 2.19 2.53 7.35
CA GLN A 130 0.94 2.58 6.61
C GLN A 130 0.00 3.57 7.35
N PRO A 131 -0.09 4.84 6.89
CA PRO A 131 -0.71 5.92 7.66
C PRO A 131 -2.18 6.21 7.30
N ALA A 132 -2.86 5.32 6.56
CA ALA A 132 -4.18 5.64 6.00
C ALA A 132 -5.21 6.02 7.07
N LEU A 133 -6.10 6.95 6.73
CA LEU A 133 -7.28 7.26 7.53
C LEU A 133 -8.16 6.01 7.73
N PHE A 134 -8.22 5.18 6.70
CA PHE A 134 -8.85 3.86 6.72
C PHE A 134 -8.16 2.94 5.70
N GLU A 135 -7.92 1.68 6.07
CA GLU A 135 -7.37 0.67 5.16
C GLU A 135 -8.24 -0.58 5.20
N ALA A 136 -8.90 -0.92 4.09
CA ALA A 136 -9.84 -2.03 4.06
C ALA A 136 -9.18 -3.38 4.37
N PHE A 137 -7.96 -3.60 3.86
CA PHE A 137 -7.19 -4.81 4.14
C PHE A 137 -5.71 -4.50 4.38
N GLY A 138 -5.01 -3.95 3.39
CA GLY A 138 -3.59 -3.59 3.50
C GLY A 138 -2.66 -4.69 3.00
N LEU A 139 -2.67 -4.97 1.70
CA LEU A 139 -1.71 -5.92 1.11
C LEU A 139 -0.26 -5.48 1.33
N THR A 140 0.02 -4.17 1.28
CA THR A 140 1.36 -3.62 1.52
C THR A 140 1.86 -3.87 2.95
N VAL A 141 0.94 -4.00 3.93
CA VAL A 141 1.27 -4.42 5.30
C VAL A 141 1.80 -5.85 5.26
N ILE A 142 1.08 -6.79 4.64
CA ILE A 142 1.49 -8.20 4.53
C ILE A 142 2.79 -8.35 3.74
N GLU A 143 2.94 -7.62 2.63
CA GLU A 143 4.16 -7.61 1.80
C GLU A 143 5.39 -7.13 2.58
N ALA A 144 5.25 -6.08 3.38
CA ALA A 144 6.31 -5.59 4.25
C ALA A 144 6.60 -6.56 5.40
N MET A 145 5.58 -7.15 6.04
CA MET A 145 5.72 -8.13 7.13
C MET A 145 6.52 -9.34 6.68
N ILE A 146 6.14 -9.96 5.56
CA ILE A 146 6.84 -11.15 5.05
C ILE A 146 8.24 -10.84 4.52
N SER A 147 8.50 -9.57 4.18
CA SER A 147 9.84 -9.10 3.82
C SER A 147 10.73 -8.81 5.04
N GLY A 148 10.19 -8.95 6.26
CA GLY A 148 10.92 -8.78 7.52
C GLY A 148 10.96 -7.37 8.06
N LEU A 149 10.09 -6.45 7.60
CA LEU A 149 10.02 -5.10 8.17
C LEU A 149 9.11 -5.07 9.40
N PRO A 150 9.54 -4.45 10.52
CA PRO A 150 8.62 -4.00 11.55
C PRO A 150 7.61 -3.00 10.98
N ILE A 151 6.34 -3.18 11.35
CA ILE A 151 5.22 -2.43 10.77
C ILE A 151 4.59 -1.47 11.77
N PHE A 152 4.23 -0.29 11.29
CA PHE A 152 3.35 0.66 11.96
C PHE A 152 2.17 0.93 11.02
N ALA A 153 0.99 0.39 11.32
CA ALA A 153 -0.17 0.54 10.44
C ALA A 153 -1.36 1.15 11.17
N THR A 154 -2.25 1.76 10.40
CA THR A 154 -3.48 2.35 10.93
C THR A 154 -4.28 1.33 11.75
N LYS A 155 -4.84 1.77 12.87
CA LYS A 155 -5.80 0.96 13.64
C LYS A 155 -7.18 0.89 12.98
N ASN A 156 -7.41 1.67 11.91
CA ASN A 156 -8.72 1.80 11.27
C ASN A 156 -8.83 0.85 10.06
N GLY A 157 -9.50 -0.28 10.26
CA GLY A 157 -9.80 -1.26 9.19
C GLY A 157 -9.00 -2.55 9.30
N GLY A 158 -8.69 -3.18 8.17
CA GLY A 158 -8.05 -4.50 8.08
C GLY A 158 -6.73 -4.66 8.84
N PRO A 159 -5.81 -3.67 8.85
CA PRO A 159 -4.54 -3.82 9.56
C PRO A 159 -4.69 -4.08 11.06
N LEU A 160 -5.79 -3.67 11.69
CA LEU A 160 -6.11 -3.94 13.09
C LEU A 160 -6.20 -5.44 13.41
N GLU A 161 -6.67 -6.25 12.45
CA GLU A 161 -6.74 -7.72 12.59
C GLU A 161 -5.42 -8.38 12.18
N ILE A 162 -4.73 -7.80 11.19
CA ILE A 162 -3.49 -8.35 10.66
C ILE A 162 -2.38 -8.33 11.72
N ILE A 163 -2.26 -7.21 12.44
CA ILE A 163 -1.16 -6.96 13.38
C ILE A 163 -1.57 -7.29 14.81
N GLU A 164 -0.71 -8.04 15.50
CA GLU A 164 -0.75 -8.16 16.96
C GLU A 164 0.16 -7.10 17.58
N HIS A 165 -0.44 -6.10 18.22
CA HIS A 165 0.26 -4.93 18.75
C HIS A 165 1.40 -5.32 19.70
N GLY A 166 2.62 -4.83 19.43
CA GLY A 166 3.83 -5.11 20.22
C GLY A 166 4.44 -6.50 19.99
N VAL A 167 3.82 -7.33 19.13
CA VAL A 167 4.29 -8.68 18.81
C VAL A 167 4.70 -8.78 17.35
N SER A 168 3.79 -8.46 16.42
CA SER A 168 4.02 -8.56 14.97
C SER A 168 4.04 -7.19 14.28
N GLY A 169 4.03 -6.10 15.05
CA GLY A 169 3.97 -4.72 14.59
C GLY A 169 3.27 -3.82 15.61
N PHE A 170 2.96 -2.59 15.20
CA PHE A 170 2.31 -1.58 16.04
C PHE A 170 1.13 -0.96 15.31
N HIS A 171 0.10 -0.63 16.08
CA HIS A 171 -1.03 0.15 15.62
C HIS A 171 -0.77 1.63 15.86
N ILE A 172 -1.09 2.46 14.87
CA ILE A 172 -1.07 3.91 14.96
C ILE A 172 -2.45 4.47 14.66
N ASP A 173 -2.79 5.58 15.32
CA ASP A 173 -4.05 6.29 15.09
C ASP A 173 -3.79 7.46 14.12
N PRO A 174 -4.37 7.45 12.90
CA PRO A 174 -4.12 8.50 11.92
C PRO A 174 -4.67 9.86 12.34
N ASP A 175 -5.63 9.91 13.27
CA ASP A 175 -6.16 11.17 13.82
C ASP A 175 -5.23 11.75 14.92
N ARG A 176 -4.25 10.98 15.38
CA ARG A 176 -3.29 11.34 16.44
C ARG A 176 -1.85 11.26 15.95
N GLY A 177 -1.56 12.02 14.90
CA GLY A 177 -0.25 12.03 14.23
C GLY A 177 0.97 12.22 15.14
N GLN A 178 0.86 13.06 16.17
CA GLN A 178 1.93 13.27 17.15
C GLN A 178 2.22 12.00 17.96
N GLU A 179 1.18 11.28 18.40
CA GLU A 179 1.30 10.01 19.12
C GLU A 179 1.85 8.91 18.19
N ALA A 180 1.43 8.90 16.92
CA ALA A 180 1.97 7.99 15.91
C ALA A 180 3.47 8.21 15.70
N ALA A 181 3.91 9.47 15.52
CA ALA A 181 5.33 9.81 15.40
C ALA A 181 6.12 9.46 16.66
N ALA A 182 5.55 9.70 17.85
CA ALA A 182 6.17 9.33 19.13
C ALA A 182 6.34 7.80 19.26
N THR A 183 5.35 7.03 18.82
CA THR A 183 5.41 5.56 18.82
C THR A 183 6.55 5.06 17.92
N ILE A 184 6.67 5.62 16.72
CA ILE A 184 7.77 5.31 15.79
C ILE A 184 9.12 5.69 16.41
N TYR A 185 9.23 6.91 16.96
CA TYR A 185 10.44 7.39 17.63
C TYR A 185 10.87 6.46 18.78
N ASN A 186 9.93 6.08 19.65
CA ASN A 186 10.21 5.23 20.81
C ASN A 186 10.69 3.84 20.37
N PHE A 187 10.11 3.27 19.32
CA PHE A 187 10.59 2.01 18.75
C PHE A 187 12.03 2.14 18.24
N LEU A 188 12.31 3.14 17.39
CA LEU A 188 13.65 3.33 16.82
C LEU A 188 14.69 3.61 17.90
N LYS A 189 14.35 4.44 18.89
CA LYS A 189 15.20 4.71 20.05
C LYS A 189 15.51 3.44 20.84
N LYS A 190 14.49 2.60 21.09
CA LYS A 190 14.69 1.33 21.77
C LYS A 190 15.58 0.39 20.97
N CYS A 191 15.46 0.34 19.65
CA CYS A 191 16.34 -0.46 18.80
C CYS A 191 17.81 0.01 18.82
N GLN A 192 18.10 1.27 19.16
CA GLN A 192 19.48 1.73 19.35
C GLN A 192 20.11 1.16 20.62
N SER A 193 19.36 1.03 21.71
CA SER A 193 19.84 0.45 22.96
C SER A 193 19.72 -1.08 23.00
N GLU A 194 18.73 -1.64 22.30
CA GLU A 194 18.41 -3.07 22.25
C GLU A 194 18.26 -3.51 20.77
N PRO A 195 19.36 -3.74 20.03
CA PRO A 195 19.29 -4.09 18.60
C PRO A 195 18.46 -5.34 18.30
N GLU A 196 18.42 -6.30 19.23
CA GLU A 196 17.62 -7.53 19.13
C GLU A 196 16.10 -7.25 19.11
N TYR A 197 15.67 -6.08 19.59
CA TYR A 197 14.25 -5.73 19.60
C TYR A 197 13.68 -5.57 18.19
N TRP A 198 14.46 -5.04 17.24
CA TRP A 198 14.05 -4.96 15.84
C TRP A 198 13.83 -6.36 15.26
N GLU A 199 14.77 -7.28 15.50
CA GLU A 199 14.72 -8.66 15.03
C GLU A 199 13.52 -9.40 15.62
N LYS A 200 13.25 -9.22 16.91
CA LYS A 200 12.08 -9.79 17.58
C LYS A 200 10.76 -9.40 16.90
N ILE A 201 10.57 -8.12 16.60
CA ILE A 201 9.35 -7.65 15.93
C ILE A 201 9.29 -8.12 14.47
N SER A 202 10.42 -8.12 13.77
CA SER A 202 10.54 -8.65 12.40
C SER A 202 10.12 -10.12 12.31
N GLN A 203 10.66 -10.97 13.20
CA GLN A 203 10.31 -12.39 13.25
C GLN A 203 8.85 -12.61 13.65
N GLY A 204 8.31 -11.78 14.56
CA GLY A 204 6.88 -11.79 14.89
C GLY A 204 6.00 -11.46 13.68
N ALA A 205 6.42 -10.49 12.85
CA ALA A 205 5.72 -10.11 11.62
C ALA A 205 5.72 -11.25 10.58
N ILE A 206 6.87 -11.85 10.31
CA ILE A 206 7.00 -12.98 9.38
C ILE A 206 6.12 -14.15 9.84
N LYS A 207 6.26 -14.56 11.10
CA LYS A 207 5.49 -15.66 11.69
C LYS A 207 3.98 -15.43 11.57
N ARG A 208 3.51 -14.22 11.85
CA ARG A 208 2.10 -13.85 11.72
C ARG A 208 1.57 -14.07 10.30
N VAL A 209 2.35 -13.71 9.28
CA VAL A 209 1.96 -13.94 7.87
C VAL A 209 1.91 -15.43 7.54
N GLU A 210 2.93 -16.19 7.93
CA GLU A 210 3.01 -17.63 7.65
C GLU A 210 1.83 -18.41 8.28
N GLU A 211 1.40 -18.01 9.47
CA GLU A 211 0.29 -18.66 10.19
C GLU A 211 -1.11 -18.33 9.63
N ARG A 212 -1.29 -17.15 9.02
CA ARG A 212 -2.64 -16.61 8.73
C ARG A 212 -2.87 -16.19 7.28
N TYR A 213 -1.87 -15.60 6.63
CA TYR A 213 -2.03 -14.82 5.40
C TYR A 213 -1.24 -15.41 4.22
N THR A 214 -1.46 -16.70 3.92
CA THR A 214 -0.84 -17.37 2.78
C THR A 214 -1.85 -17.87 1.74
N TRP A 215 -1.46 -17.84 0.46
CA TRP A 215 -2.29 -18.37 -0.63
C TRP A 215 -2.59 -19.86 -0.50
N LYS A 216 -1.71 -20.62 0.15
CA LYS A 216 -1.93 -22.05 0.44
C LYS A 216 -3.12 -22.24 1.38
N LEU A 217 -3.16 -21.49 2.49
CA LEU A 217 -4.28 -21.52 3.45
C LEU A 217 -5.57 -21.04 2.78
N TYR A 218 -5.49 -19.97 1.99
CA TYR A 218 -6.63 -19.45 1.22
C TYR A 218 -7.20 -20.52 0.28
N ALA A 219 -6.38 -21.13 -0.57
CA ALA A 219 -6.82 -22.13 -1.55
C ALA A 219 -7.47 -23.34 -0.87
N SER A 220 -6.88 -23.82 0.24
CA SER A 220 -7.45 -24.93 1.01
C SER A 220 -8.84 -24.62 1.56
N ARG A 221 -9.05 -23.42 2.11
CA ARG A 221 -10.36 -23.00 2.63
C ARG A 221 -11.36 -22.81 1.48
N LEU A 222 -10.96 -22.16 0.39
CA LEU A 222 -11.83 -21.93 -0.77
C LEU A 222 -12.34 -23.26 -1.37
N MET A 223 -11.47 -24.25 -1.53
CA MET A 223 -11.85 -25.58 -2.04
C MET A 223 -12.80 -26.33 -1.10
N THR A 224 -12.68 -26.11 0.21
CA THR A 224 -13.59 -26.70 1.20
C THR A 224 -14.96 -26.05 1.11
N LEU A 225 -15.00 -24.71 1.12
CA LEU A 225 -16.24 -23.94 1.03
C LEU A 225 -16.98 -24.19 -0.29
N SER A 226 -16.28 -24.29 -1.43
CA SER A 226 -16.93 -24.53 -2.72
C SER A 226 -17.68 -25.86 -2.77
N ARG A 227 -17.13 -26.92 -2.15
CA ARG A 227 -17.79 -28.22 -2.04
C ARG A 227 -19.02 -28.17 -1.12
N ILE A 228 -18.86 -27.57 0.06
CA ILE A 228 -19.93 -27.46 1.05
C ILE A 228 -21.09 -26.63 0.50
N TYR A 229 -20.81 -25.43 -0.01
CA TYR A 229 -21.84 -24.56 -0.57
C TYR A 229 -22.40 -25.08 -1.90
N GLY A 230 -21.62 -25.82 -2.67
CA GLY A 230 -22.12 -26.54 -3.85
C GLY A 230 -23.19 -27.55 -3.49
N PHE A 231 -22.93 -28.39 -2.48
CA PHE A 231 -23.91 -29.35 -1.97
C PHE A 231 -25.11 -28.63 -1.33
N TRP A 232 -24.88 -27.64 -0.48
CA TRP A 232 -25.96 -26.87 0.16
C TRP A 232 -26.89 -26.21 -0.86
N LYS A 233 -26.33 -25.63 -1.94
CA LYS A 233 -27.11 -25.03 -3.02
C LYS A 233 -28.04 -26.05 -3.70
N TYR A 234 -27.60 -27.29 -3.87
CA TYR A 234 -28.44 -28.35 -4.43
C TYR A 234 -29.60 -28.69 -3.47
N VAL A 235 -29.32 -28.83 -2.18
CA VAL A 235 -30.30 -29.17 -1.15
C VAL A 235 -31.34 -28.06 -0.95
N SER A 236 -30.91 -26.79 -0.89
CA SER A 236 -31.78 -25.65 -0.58
C SER A 236 -32.41 -25.00 -1.82
N ASN A 237 -32.46 -25.68 -2.97
CA ASN A 237 -32.77 -25.02 -4.24
C ASN A 237 -34.22 -24.50 -4.30
N LEU A 238 -35.18 -25.31 -3.82
CA LEU A 238 -36.62 -24.96 -3.84
C LEU A 238 -36.95 -23.77 -2.93
N GLU A 239 -36.23 -23.58 -1.83
CA GLU A 239 -36.46 -22.48 -0.87
C GLU A 239 -35.85 -21.13 -1.32
N ARG A 240 -35.08 -21.12 -2.42
CA ARG A 240 -34.38 -19.93 -2.92
C ARG A 240 -35.06 -19.27 -4.11
N ASP A 241 -36.12 -19.86 -4.66
CA ASP A 241 -36.76 -19.37 -5.88
C ASP A 241 -37.46 -18.02 -5.67
N GLU A 242 -38.14 -17.82 -4.53
CA GLU A 242 -38.77 -16.53 -4.21
C GLU A 242 -37.72 -15.42 -4.04
N THR A 243 -36.64 -15.72 -3.31
CA THR A 243 -35.52 -14.79 -3.13
C THR A 243 -34.89 -14.44 -4.47
N ARG A 244 -34.73 -15.43 -5.36
CA ARG A 244 -34.21 -15.22 -6.70
C ARG A 244 -35.10 -14.28 -7.51
N ARG A 245 -36.43 -14.48 -7.52
CA ARG A 245 -37.37 -13.60 -8.24
C ARG A 245 -37.36 -12.18 -7.67
N TYR A 246 -37.27 -12.03 -6.36
CA TYR A 246 -37.13 -10.71 -5.73
C TYR A 246 -35.86 -9.99 -6.19
N LEU A 247 -34.71 -10.68 -6.24
CA LEU A 247 -33.45 -10.11 -6.72
C LEU A 247 -33.48 -9.77 -8.21
N GLU A 248 -34.13 -10.60 -9.04
CA GLU A 248 -34.33 -10.31 -10.47
C GLU A 248 -35.17 -9.04 -10.66
N MET A 249 -36.24 -8.88 -9.88
CA MET A 249 -37.06 -7.67 -9.88
C MET A 249 -36.27 -6.45 -9.38
N PHE A 250 -35.54 -6.57 -8.27
CA PHE A 250 -34.69 -5.51 -7.73
C PHE A 250 -33.65 -5.04 -8.75
N TYR A 251 -32.96 -5.98 -9.41
CA TYR A 251 -32.02 -5.65 -10.47
C TYR A 251 -32.69 -4.92 -11.65
N GLY A 252 -33.81 -5.46 -12.13
CA GLY A 252 -34.50 -4.95 -13.31
C GLY A 252 -35.16 -3.58 -13.11
N LEU A 253 -35.78 -3.37 -11.95
CA LEU A 253 -36.59 -2.18 -11.67
C LEU A 253 -35.87 -1.10 -10.87
N MET A 254 -34.85 -1.45 -10.07
CA MET A 254 -34.12 -0.47 -9.25
C MET A 254 -32.71 -0.23 -9.77
N TYR A 255 -31.90 -1.28 -9.93
CA TYR A 255 -30.49 -1.10 -10.27
C TYR A 255 -30.29 -0.66 -11.72
N LYS A 256 -30.94 -1.33 -12.68
CA LYS A 256 -30.75 -1.06 -14.12
C LYS A 256 -31.11 0.40 -14.50
N PRO A 257 -32.22 1.01 -14.03
CA PRO A 257 -32.50 2.42 -14.30
C PRO A 257 -31.46 3.39 -13.71
N LEU A 258 -30.91 3.10 -12.52
CA LEU A 258 -29.85 3.93 -11.92
C LEU A 258 -28.60 3.96 -12.80
N VAL A 259 -28.19 2.81 -13.34
CA VAL A 259 -27.03 2.73 -14.25
C VAL A 259 -27.27 3.53 -15.53
N GLN A 260 -28.48 3.48 -16.09
CA GLN A 260 -28.84 4.24 -17.30
C GLN A 260 -28.78 5.76 -17.10
N ASN A 261 -28.91 6.22 -15.85
CA ASN A 261 -28.85 7.64 -15.49
C ASN A 261 -27.44 8.13 -15.17
N ILE A 262 -26.44 7.24 -15.11
CA ILE A 262 -25.04 7.65 -15.03
C ILE A 262 -24.66 8.11 -16.44
N GLY A 263 -24.49 9.42 -16.63
CA GLY A 263 -24.14 10.00 -17.92
C GLY A 263 -22.96 9.25 -18.55
N HIS A 264 -23.11 8.82 -19.79
CA HIS A 264 -22.01 8.22 -20.53
C HIS A 264 -20.88 9.23 -20.60
N SER A 265 -19.78 8.97 -19.88
CA SER A 265 -18.55 9.73 -20.06
C SER A 265 -18.19 9.66 -21.54
N SER A 266 -18.17 10.80 -22.21
CA SER A 266 -17.86 10.95 -23.64
C SER A 266 -16.48 10.41 -24.05
N VAL A 267 -15.70 9.89 -23.09
CA VAL A 267 -14.39 9.27 -23.27
C VAL A 267 -14.50 7.78 -23.68
N LEU A 268 -15.52 7.03 -23.24
CA LEU A 268 -15.64 5.60 -23.54
C LEU A 268 -16.35 5.28 -24.88
N ALA A 269 -17.08 6.25 -25.44
CA ALA A 269 -17.76 6.05 -26.73
C ALA A 269 -16.79 6.01 -27.92
N ALA A 270 -15.61 6.62 -27.80
CA ALA A 270 -14.62 6.68 -28.88
C ALA A 270 -13.78 5.39 -29.02
N GLU A 271 -13.55 4.65 -27.94
CA GLU A 271 -12.74 3.43 -27.98
C GLU A 271 -13.55 2.20 -28.42
N PHE A 272 -14.84 2.13 -28.11
CA PHE A 272 -15.70 1.01 -28.53
C PHE A 272 -16.09 1.03 -30.02
N GLN A 273 -15.96 2.18 -30.71
CA GLN A 273 -16.26 2.27 -32.15
C GLN A 273 -15.09 1.87 -33.05
N ASN A 274 -13.85 1.93 -32.56
CA ASN A 274 -12.67 1.59 -33.38
C ASN A 274 -12.32 0.09 -33.37
N ASP A 275 -12.76 -0.68 -32.37
CA ASP A 275 -12.48 -2.13 -32.31
C ASP A 275 -13.47 -3.00 -33.12
N CYS A 276 -14.59 -2.45 -33.59
CA CYS A 276 -15.57 -3.19 -34.39
C CYS A 276 -15.20 -3.34 -35.88
N HIS A 277 -14.07 -2.77 -36.33
CA HIS A 277 -13.65 -2.81 -37.75
C HIS A 277 -12.31 -3.49 -38.03
N ALA A 278 -11.60 -4.00 -37.01
CA ALA A 278 -10.42 -4.84 -37.23
C ALA A 278 -10.86 -6.27 -37.58
N LYS A 279 -11.02 -6.54 -38.88
CA LYS A 279 -11.19 -7.89 -39.42
C LYS A 279 -10.06 -8.80 -38.91
N THR A 280 -10.40 -9.83 -38.14
CA THR A 280 -9.51 -10.96 -37.86
C THR A 280 -9.05 -11.59 -39.17
N PRO A 281 -7.72 -11.70 -39.44
CA PRO A 281 -7.24 -12.48 -40.57
C PRO A 281 -7.46 -13.98 -40.31
N PRO A 282 -7.72 -14.80 -41.34
CA PRO A 282 -7.98 -16.22 -41.17
C PRO A 282 -6.70 -16.94 -40.70
N LEU A 283 -6.88 -17.86 -39.75
CA LEU A 283 -5.83 -18.76 -39.27
C LEU A 283 -5.31 -19.65 -40.41
N PRO A 284 -3.99 -19.87 -40.54
CA PRO A 284 -3.47 -20.80 -41.52
C PRO A 284 -3.82 -22.24 -41.12
N ALA A 285 -4.31 -23.00 -42.10
CA ALA A 285 -4.62 -24.40 -41.96
C ALA A 285 -3.36 -25.26 -41.98
N ARG A 286 -3.19 -26.05 -40.90
CA ARG A 286 -2.25 -27.17 -40.67
C ARG A 286 -0.76 -26.89 -40.74
#